data_AF-A0A0N1AEN8-F1
#
_entry.id   AF-A0A0N1AEN8-F1
#
_cell.length_a   1.000
_cell.length_b   1.000
_cell.length_c   1.000
_cell.angle_alpha   90.00
_cell.angle_beta   90.00
_cell.angle_gamma   90.00
#
_symmetry.space_group_name_H-M   'P 1'
#
loop_
_entity.id
_entity.type
_entity.pdbx_description
1 polymer ?
#
loop_
_entity_poly.entity_id
_entity_poly.type
_entity_poly.pdbx_seq_one_letter_code
_entity_poly.pdbx_strand_id
1 'polypeptide(L)'
;MTKVLLVLFGFLGLGAALAAGWNPLPVRDGLVGGALLLATAAWARWHWQQRAALGHDPSATERRAWLYMAGTALICGFVAVVLMTPGSEVHRATGGTGGYDSWIMFACGALAWWLVHDGSTTQDERDRAIDAFANRVGYTTLIALLLVFLLALGFAPKPAMARFTHWLIANTLLNLIMFSCLAQYVAQLAAYWRDARDLGRQADQRAAV
;
A
#
# COMPACT_ATOMS: atom_id res chain seq x y z
N MET A 1 0.21 13.12 10.78
CA MET A 1 -0.67 12.86 9.62
C MET A 1 -0.05 13.26 8.30
N THR A 2 0.46 14.49 8.13
CA THR A 2 1.03 14.96 6.86
C THR A 2 2.06 13.99 6.25
N LYS A 3 2.97 13.45 7.06
CA LYS A 3 3.97 12.48 6.61
C LYS A 3 3.35 11.20 6.01
N VAL A 4 2.29 10.67 6.64
CA VAL A 4 1.59 9.46 6.18
C VAL A 4 0.97 9.71 4.81
N LEU A 5 0.25 10.82 4.67
CA LEU A 5 -0.40 11.20 3.41
C LEU A 5 0.61 11.47 2.30
N LEU A 6 1.73 12.16 2.60
CA LEU A 6 2.77 12.42 1.62
C LEU A 6 3.40 11.12 1.09
N VAL A 7 3.71 10.16 1.97
CA VAL A 7 4.26 8.86 1.54
C VAL A 7 3.21 8.09 0.75
N LEU A 8 1.96 8.01 1.25
CA LEU A 8 0.87 7.33 0.57
C LEU A 8 0.67 7.85 -0.86
N PHE A 9 0.42 9.15 -1.00
CA PHE A 9 0.15 9.75 -2.31
C PHE A 9 1.41 9.81 -3.18
N GLY A 10 2.61 9.93 -2.59
CA GLY A 10 3.88 9.86 -3.30
C GLY A 10 4.07 8.51 -3.99
N PHE A 11 3.96 7.40 -3.24
CA PHE A 11 4.11 6.06 -3.82
C PHE A 11 2.95 5.69 -4.74
N LEU A 12 1.71 6.06 -4.41
CA LEU A 12 0.56 5.87 -5.30
C LEU A 12 0.77 6.60 -6.64
N GLY A 13 1.22 7.86 -6.59
CA GLY A 13 1.51 8.68 -7.76
C GLY A 13 2.69 8.14 -8.58
N LEU A 14 3.75 7.66 -7.94
CA LEU A 14 4.88 7.01 -8.63
C LEU A 14 4.45 5.74 -9.36
N GLY A 15 3.61 4.91 -8.74
CA GLY A 15 3.06 3.71 -9.37
C GLY A 15 2.23 4.06 -10.60
N ALA A 16 1.34 5.04 -10.46
CA ALA A 16 0.52 5.54 -11.55
C ALA A 16 1.37 6.14 -12.69
N ALA A 17 2.42 6.89 -12.35
CA ALA A 17 3.35 7.49 -13.31
C ALA A 17 4.10 6.43 -14.13
N LEU A 18 4.62 5.38 -13.47
CA LEU A 18 5.28 4.27 -14.15
C LEU A 18 4.34 3.60 -15.15
N ALA A 19 3.10 3.29 -14.74
CA ALA A 19 2.10 2.69 -15.61
C ALA A 19 1.67 3.61 -16.77
N ALA A 20 1.75 4.93 -16.58
CA ALA A 20 1.48 5.92 -17.63
C ALA A 20 2.65 6.09 -18.62
N GLY A 21 3.71 5.30 -18.51
CA GLY A 21 4.89 5.35 -19.40
C GLY A 21 5.94 6.39 -18.99
N TRP A 22 5.86 6.94 -17.78
CA TRP A 22 6.88 7.85 -17.27
C TRP A 22 8.09 7.08 -16.72
N ASN A 23 8.79 6.38 -17.61
CA ASN A 23 10.00 5.63 -17.32
C ASN A 23 11.16 6.14 -18.19
N PRO A 24 12.12 6.90 -17.62
CA PRO A 24 13.26 7.41 -18.37
C PRO A 24 14.32 6.33 -18.66
N LEU A 25 14.22 5.15 -18.05
CA LEU A 25 15.19 4.07 -18.19
C LEU A 25 14.73 3.10 -19.29
N PRO A 26 15.63 2.59 -20.15
CA PRO A 26 15.32 1.60 -21.18
C PRO A 26 15.17 0.18 -20.59
N VAL A 27 14.46 0.08 -19.46
CA VAL A 27 14.17 -1.18 -18.76
C VAL A 27 12.68 -1.25 -18.46
N ARG A 28 12.18 -2.45 -18.18
CA ARG A 28 10.76 -2.67 -17.91
C ARG A 28 10.28 -1.95 -16.65
N ASP A 29 9.05 -1.42 -16.69
CA ASP A 29 8.46 -0.68 -15.57
C ASP A 29 8.38 -1.52 -14.29
N GLY A 30 8.12 -2.83 -14.41
CA GLY A 30 8.07 -3.73 -13.26
C GLY A 30 9.41 -3.86 -12.55
N LEU A 31 10.53 -3.79 -13.28
CA LEU A 31 11.87 -3.80 -12.69
C LEU A 31 12.19 -2.48 -11.99
N VAL A 32 11.78 -1.34 -12.56
CA VAL A 32 11.94 -0.02 -11.92
C VAL A 32 11.11 0.03 -10.64
N GLY A 33 9.84 -0.38 -10.69
CA GLY A 33 8.97 -0.47 -9.53
C GLY A 33 9.50 -1.43 -8.48
N GLY A 34 9.97 -2.61 -8.90
CA GLY A 34 10.59 -3.61 -8.02
C GLY A 34 11.86 -3.11 -7.34
N ALA A 35 12.76 -2.46 -8.09
CA ALA A 35 13.96 -1.84 -7.54
C ALA A 35 13.62 -0.73 -6.54
N LEU A 36 12.61 0.10 -6.84
CA LEU A 36 12.12 1.12 -5.92
C LEU A 36 11.59 0.53 -4.61
N LEU A 37 10.85 -0.59 -4.67
CA LEU A 37 10.39 -1.31 -3.47
C LEU A 37 11.55 -1.81 -2.62
N LEU A 38 12.53 -2.47 -3.24
CA LEU A 38 13.69 -3.02 -2.54
C LEU A 38 14.58 -1.91 -1.95
N ALA A 39 14.81 -0.83 -2.71
CA ALA A 39 15.57 0.32 -2.25
C ALA A 39 14.87 1.02 -1.07
N THR A 40 13.54 1.18 -1.15
CA THR A 40 12.74 1.75 -0.05
C THR A 40 12.82 0.87 1.19
N ALA A 41 12.71 -0.46 1.04
CA ALA A 41 12.81 -1.40 2.15
C ALA A 41 14.19 -1.37 2.82
N ALA A 42 15.26 -1.37 2.03
CA ALA A 42 16.63 -1.30 2.51
C ALA A 42 16.92 0.04 3.21
N TRP A 43 16.51 1.16 2.60
CA TRP A 43 16.66 2.49 3.19
C TRP A 43 15.91 2.60 4.51
N ALA A 44 14.69 2.08 4.55
CA ALA A 44 13.87 2.14 5.75
C ALA A 44 14.48 1.28 6.86
N ARG A 45 14.94 0.05 6.56
CA ARG A 45 15.71 -0.81 7.50
C ARG A 45 16.89 -0.06 8.10
N TRP A 46 17.71 0.59 7.26
CA TRP A 46 18.84 1.39 7.70
C TRP A 46 18.42 2.58 8.58
N HIS A 47 17.42 3.34 8.16
CA HIS A 47 16.90 4.48 8.90
C HIS A 47 16.37 4.09 10.30
N TRP A 48 15.65 2.97 10.42
CA TRP A 48 15.18 2.50 11.73
C TRP A 48 16.31 1.98 12.62
N GLN A 49 17.31 1.30 12.05
CA GLN A 49 18.50 0.91 12.82
C GLN A 49 19.24 2.11 13.41
N GLN A 50 19.36 3.20 12.64
CA GLN A 50 19.94 4.44 13.16
C GLN A 50 19.10 5.08 14.27
N ARG A 51 17.77 5.08 14.13
CA ARG A 51 16.89 5.63 15.16
C ARG A 51 16.84 4.77 16.43
N ALA A 52 16.97 3.46 16.30
CA ALA A 52 17.09 2.56 17.43
C ALA A 52 18.36 2.86 18.24
N ALA A 53 19.49 3.13 17.56
CA ALA A 53 20.72 3.56 18.24
C ALA A 53 20.57 4.91 18.99
N LEU A 54 19.60 5.74 18.61
CA LEU A 54 19.28 7.01 19.26
C LEU A 54 18.17 6.90 20.34
N GLY A 55 17.69 5.69 20.65
CA GLY A 55 16.63 5.48 21.65
C GLY A 55 15.23 5.93 21.22
N HIS A 56 15.03 6.24 19.93
CA HIS A 56 13.75 6.67 19.37
C HIS A 56 13.18 5.62 18.40
N ASP A 57 13.08 4.37 18.86
CA ASP A 57 12.61 3.26 18.02
C ASP A 57 11.07 3.20 17.97
N PRO A 58 10.44 3.37 16.78
CA PRO A 58 9.02 3.05 16.62
C PRO A 58 8.76 1.55 16.85
N SER A 59 7.53 1.20 17.23
CA SER A 59 7.19 -0.22 17.42
C SER A 59 7.40 -0.99 16.12
N ALA A 60 7.77 -2.27 16.21
CA ALA A 60 7.98 -3.10 15.02
C ALA A 60 6.72 -3.20 14.15
N THR A 61 5.53 -3.16 14.78
CA THR A 61 4.24 -3.10 14.11
C THR A 61 4.08 -1.81 13.30
N GLU A 62 4.45 -0.65 13.88
CA GLU A 62 4.45 0.63 13.16
C GLU A 62 5.43 0.61 11.97
N ARG A 63 6.65 0.07 12.14
CA ARG A 63 7.64 -0.06 11.04
C ARG A 63 7.09 -0.86 9.87
N ARG A 64 6.43 -1.99 10.17
CA ARG A 64 5.80 -2.85 9.16
C ARG A 64 4.67 -2.12 8.45
N ALA A 65 3.81 -1.39 9.18
CA ALA A 65 2.73 -0.62 8.59
C ALA A 65 3.22 0.42 7.57
N TRP A 66 4.33 1.11 7.84
CA TRP A 66 4.96 2.02 6.89
C TRP A 66 5.41 1.33 5.61
N LEU A 67 6.11 0.20 5.73
CA LEU A 67 6.61 -0.54 4.58
C LEU A 67 5.46 -1.10 3.72
N TYR A 68 4.46 -1.70 4.37
CA TYR A 68 3.30 -2.22 3.67
C TYR A 68 2.50 -1.13 3.00
N MET A 69 2.28 0.01 3.67
CA MET A 69 1.60 1.13 3.04
C MET A 69 2.34 1.61 1.79
N ALA A 70 3.65 1.84 1.86
CA ALA A 70 4.43 2.30 0.71
C ALA A 70 4.42 1.28 -0.44
N GLY A 71 4.65 0.00 -0.12
CA GLY A 71 4.70 -1.06 -1.13
C GLY A 71 3.36 -1.32 -1.78
N THR A 72 2.29 -1.44 -0.99
CA THR A 72 0.92 -1.60 -1.50
C THR A 72 0.50 -0.36 -2.28
N ALA A 73 0.88 0.85 -1.87
CA ALA A 73 0.52 2.08 -2.59
C ALA A 73 1.14 2.14 -3.98
N LEU A 74 2.42 1.78 -4.08
CA LEU A 74 3.12 1.72 -5.37
C LEU A 74 2.46 0.74 -6.34
N ILE A 75 2.23 -0.49 -5.88
CA ILE A 75 1.63 -1.54 -6.71
C ILE A 75 0.18 -1.17 -7.06
N CYS A 76 -0.58 -0.63 -6.11
CA CYS A 76 -1.97 -0.23 -6.32
C CYS A 76 -2.09 0.89 -7.35
N GLY A 77 -1.22 1.91 -7.29
CA GLY A 77 -1.19 3.00 -8.26
C GLY A 77 -0.88 2.49 -9.67
N PHE A 78 0.08 1.57 -9.80
CA PHE A 78 0.44 0.94 -11.07
C PHE A 78 -0.73 0.14 -11.65
N VAL A 79 -1.29 -0.79 -10.86
CA VAL A 79 -2.39 -1.66 -11.29
C VAL A 79 -3.64 -0.85 -11.62
N ALA A 80 -3.95 0.21 -10.87
CA ALA A 80 -5.10 1.06 -11.15
C ALA A 80 -5.05 1.70 -12.54
N VAL A 81 -3.90 2.27 -12.93
CA VAL A 81 -3.71 2.88 -14.26
C VAL A 81 -3.72 1.83 -15.36
N VAL A 82 -3.08 0.68 -15.13
CA VAL A 82 -3.14 -0.45 -16.05
C VAL A 82 -4.60 -0.84 -16.31
N LEU A 83 -5.43 -1.04 -15.28
CA LEU A 83 -6.82 -1.44 -15.44
C LEU A 83 -7.70 -0.39 -16.15
N MET A 84 -7.38 0.90 -16.03
CA MET A 84 -8.10 1.96 -16.73
C MET A 84 -7.77 2.02 -18.23
N THR A 85 -6.56 1.57 -18.60
CA THR A 85 -6.06 1.65 -19.97
C THR A 85 -6.77 0.60 -20.86
N PRO A 86 -7.47 1.01 -21.94
CA PRO A 86 -8.11 0.05 -22.83
C PRO A 86 -7.11 -0.90 -23.49
N GLY A 87 -7.42 -2.19 -23.54
CA GLY A 87 -6.56 -3.20 -24.18
C GLY A 87 -5.44 -3.76 -23.29
N SER A 88 -5.27 -3.25 -22.06
CA SER A 88 -4.26 -3.69 -21.09
C SER A 88 -4.55 -5.02 -20.39
N GLU A 89 -5.44 -5.84 -20.98
CA GLU A 89 -5.82 -7.11 -20.41
C GLU A 89 -4.57 -7.97 -20.24
N VAL A 90 -4.12 -8.07 -18.98
CA VAL A 90 -2.86 -8.61 -18.46
C VAL A 90 -2.40 -9.95 -19.08
N HIS A 91 -3.27 -10.66 -19.81
CA HIS A 91 -3.01 -11.94 -20.48
C HIS A 91 -3.54 -12.06 -21.94
N ARG A 92 -3.93 -11.00 -22.65
CA ARG A 92 -4.17 -11.13 -24.10
C ARG A 92 -2.84 -11.18 -24.86
N ALA A 93 -2.73 -12.12 -25.80
CA ALA A 93 -1.56 -12.36 -26.64
C ALA A 93 -1.16 -11.17 -27.55
N THR A 94 -1.92 -10.08 -27.54
CA THR A 94 -1.70 -8.88 -28.35
C THR A 94 -1.28 -7.71 -27.46
N GLY A 95 0.03 -7.56 -27.23
CA GLY A 95 0.63 -6.33 -26.71
C GLY A 95 0.93 -6.34 -25.21
N GLY A 96 2.19 -6.57 -24.85
CA GLY A 96 2.66 -6.59 -23.47
C GLY A 96 2.36 -5.28 -22.75
N THR A 97 1.45 -5.31 -21.79
CA THR A 97 1.07 -4.13 -21.01
C THR A 97 0.66 -4.56 -19.60
N GLY A 98 1.50 -4.23 -18.61
CA GLY A 98 1.20 -4.24 -17.17
C GLY A 98 1.21 -5.58 -16.45
N GLY A 99 0.83 -6.69 -17.09
CA GLY A 99 0.59 -7.96 -16.39
C GLY A 99 1.82 -8.58 -15.73
N TYR A 100 2.84 -8.85 -16.52
CA TYR A 100 4.11 -9.39 -16.03
C TYR A 100 4.83 -8.41 -15.11
N ASP A 101 4.74 -7.10 -15.39
CA ASP A 101 5.36 -6.05 -14.59
C ASP A 101 4.71 -5.94 -13.20
N SER A 102 3.39 -6.12 -13.10
CA SER A 102 2.68 -6.20 -11.81
C SER A 102 3.13 -7.41 -10.98
N TRP A 103 3.36 -8.56 -11.63
CA TRP A 103 3.86 -9.77 -10.95
C TRP A 103 5.31 -9.60 -10.47
N ILE A 104 6.17 -8.95 -11.25
CA ILE A 104 7.52 -8.60 -10.80
C ILE A 104 7.43 -7.72 -9.56
N MET A 105 6.63 -6.66 -9.60
CA MET A 105 6.48 -5.75 -8.46
C MET A 105 5.94 -6.47 -7.23
N PHE A 106 4.99 -7.39 -7.41
CA PHE A 106 4.48 -8.22 -6.31
C PHE A 106 5.57 -9.13 -5.72
N ALA A 107 6.36 -9.80 -6.56
CA ALA A 107 7.47 -10.64 -6.12
C ALA A 107 8.55 -9.81 -5.39
N CYS A 108 8.91 -8.64 -5.91
CA CYS A 108 9.81 -7.71 -5.23
C CYS A 108 9.22 -7.18 -3.91
N GLY A 109 7.90 -6.98 -3.84
CA GLY A 109 7.20 -6.63 -2.60
C GLY A 109 7.30 -7.72 -1.55
N ALA A 110 7.17 -8.99 -1.93
CA ALA A 110 7.37 -10.13 -1.04
C ALA A 110 8.83 -10.24 -0.56
N LEU A 111 9.80 -10.00 -1.45
CA LEU A 111 11.23 -9.94 -1.09
C LEU A 111 11.54 -8.76 -0.15
N ALA A 112 10.97 -7.59 -0.43
CA ALA A 112 11.09 -6.41 0.42
C ALA A 112 10.54 -6.66 1.82
N TRP A 113 9.40 -7.35 1.93
CA TRP A 113 8.86 -7.79 3.21
C TRP A 113 9.82 -8.72 3.94
N TRP A 114 10.30 -9.76 3.26
CA TRP A 114 11.23 -10.73 3.84
C TRP A 114 12.51 -10.07 4.38
N LEU A 115 13.03 -9.07 3.66
CA LEU A 115 14.23 -8.30 4.06
C LEU A 115 14.03 -7.50 5.37
N VAL A 116 12.80 -7.06 5.65
CA VAL A 116 12.47 -6.21 6.81
C VAL A 116 11.81 -7.01 7.94
N HIS A 117 11.49 -8.28 7.71
CA HIS A 117 10.85 -9.12 8.70
C HIS A 117 11.82 -9.51 9.84
N ASP A 118 11.70 -8.85 10.98
CA ASP A 118 12.34 -9.30 12.23
C ASP A 118 11.39 -10.23 13.00
N GLY A 119 11.83 -11.45 13.30
CA GLY A 119 11.00 -12.53 13.88
C GLY A 119 10.67 -12.38 15.38
N SER A 120 11.31 -11.46 16.09
CA SER A 120 11.06 -11.22 17.52
C SER A 120 10.14 -10.03 17.73
N THR A 121 8.82 -10.25 17.61
CA THR A 121 7.83 -9.22 17.94
C THR A 121 6.93 -9.69 19.08
N THR A 122 7.24 -9.25 20.29
CA THR A 122 6.29 -9.31 21.41
C THR A 122 5.22 -8.26 21.17
N GLN A 123 4.02 -8.69 20.76
CA GLN A 123 2.89 -7.79 20.58
C GLN A 123 2.36 -7.33 21.94
N ASP A 124 2.53 -6.04 22.21
CA ASP A 124 1.94 -5.37 23.36
C ASP A 124 0.41 -5.26 23.22
N GLU A 125 -0.31 -5.10 24.34
CA GLU A 125 -1.77 -4.94 24.35
C GLU A 125 -2.21 -3.73 23.52
N ARG A 126 -1.40 -2.66 23.54
CA ARG A 126 -1.61 -1.47 22.72
C ARG A 126 -1.63 -1.78 21.22
N ASP A 127 -0.65 -2.56 20.75
CA ASP A 127 -0.55 -2.90 19.33
C ASP A 127 -1.76 -3.73 18.88
N ARG A 128 -2.24 -4.65 19.74
CA ARG A 128 -3.45 -5.44 19.44
C ARG A 128 -4.70 -4.58 19.30
N ALA A 129 -4.86 -3.57 20.15
CA ALA A 129 -6.01 -2.66 20.08
C ALA A 129 -5.99 -1.84 18.79
N ILE A 130 -4.80 -1.33 18.40
CA ILE A 130 -4.60 -0.59 17.15
C ILE A 130 -4.88 -1.49 15.94
N ASP A 131 -4.38 -2.73 15.95
CA ASP A 131 -4.61 -3.71 14.88
C ASP A 131 -6.08 -4.06 14.73
N ALA A 132 -6.80 -4.27 15.84
CA ALA A 132 -8.23 -4.55 15.81
C ALA A 132 -9.04 -3.39 15.21
N PHE A 133 -8.69 -2.15 15.57
CA PHE A 133 -9.29 -0.95 14.97
C PHE A 133 -8.98 -0.86 13.47
N ALA A 134 -7.72 -1.02 13.08
CA ALA A 134 -7.30 -0.95 11.69
C ALA A 134 -7.98 -2.03 10.82
N ASN A 135 -8.11 -3.26 11.33
CA ASN A 135 -8.82 -4.36 10.67
C ASN A 135 -10.29 -4.02 10.42
N ARG A 136 -10.99 -3.40 11.40
CA ARG A 136 -12.38 -2.95 11.20
C ARG A 136 -12.48 -1.91 10.08
N VAL A 137 -11.54 -0.96 10.03
CA VAL A 137 -11.50 0.04 8.94
C VAL A 137 -11.26 -0.63 7.59
N GLY A 138 -10.32 -1.57 7.51
CA GLY A 138 -10.05 -2.36 6.31
C GLY A 138 -11.29 -3.08 5.79
N TYR A 139 -11.94 -3.89 6.65
CA TYR A 139 -13.16 -4.62 6.26
C TYR A 139 -14.31 -3.70 5.87
N THR A 140 -14.54 -2.62 6.62
CA THR A 140 -15.60 -1.65 6.30
C THR A 140 -15.35 -1.00 4.94
N THR A 141 -14.09 -0.64 4.66
CA THR A 141 -13.67 -0.07 3.37
C THR A 141 -13.88 -1.08 2.25
N LEU A 142 -13.46 -2.34 2.44
CA LEU A 142 -13.64 -3.39 1.45
C LEU A 142 -15.11 -3.63 1.13
N ILE A 143 -15.97 -3.73 2.15
CA ILE A 143 -17.42 -3.91 1.99
C ILE A 143 -18.00 -2.73 1.18
N ALA A 144 -17.66 -1.50 1.55
CA ALA A 144 -18.14 -0.31 0.84
C ALA A 144 -17.69 -0.31 -0.64
N LEU A 145 -16.43 -0.62 -0.92
CA LEU A 145 -15.88 -0.71 -2.27
C LEU A 145 -16.55 -1.82 -3.09
N LEU A 146 -16.79 -2.99 -2.48
CA LEU A 146 -17.49 -4.10 -3.14
C LEU A 146 -18.94 -3.75 -3.45
N LEU A 147 -19.65 -3.05 -2.56
CA LEU A 147 -21.01 -2.58 -2.84
C LEU A 147 -21.04 -1.61 -4.03
N VAL A 148 -20.12 -0.64 -4.08
CA VAL A 148 -19.98 0.28 -5.21
C VAL A 148 -19.67 -0.49 -6.50
N PHE A 149 -18.78 -1.47 -6.45
CA PHE A 149 -18.41 -2.28 -7.61
C PHE A 149 -19.58 -3.16 -8.09
N LEU A 150 -20.34 -3.77 -7.19
CA LEU A 150 -21.54 -4.54 -7.52
C LEU A 150 -22.61 -3.66 -8.17
N LEU A 151 -22.83 -2.45 -7.66
CA LEU A 151 -23.73 -1.49 -8.28
C LEU A 151 -23.24 -1.09 -9.67
N ALA A 152 -21.94 -0.84 -9.83
CA ALA A 152 -21.36 -0.52 -11.13
C ALA A 152 -21.54 -1.68 -12.13
N LEU A 153 -21.40 -2.93 -11.70
CA LEU A 153 -21.66 -4.11 -12.55
C LEU A 153 -23.14 -4.28 -12.89
N GLY A 154 -24.03 -4.09 -11.91
CA GLY A 154 -25.48 -4.30 -12.08
C GLY A 154 -26.17 -3.22 -12.92
N PHE A 155 -25.63 -2.00 -12.93
CA PHE A 155 -26.22 -0.86 -13.63
C PHE A 155 -25.38 -0.36 -14.83
N ALA A 156 -24.33 -1.09 -15.23
CA ALA A 156 -23.50 -0.69 -16.36
C ALA A 156 -24.25 -0.72 -17.71
N PRO A 157 -24.11 0.30 -18.56
CA PRO A 157 -24.70 0.31 -19.89
C PRO A 157 -24.07 -0.79 -20.76
N LYS A 158 -24.83 -1.36 -21.71
CA LYS A 158 -24.38 -2.43 -22.64
C LYS A 158 -22.98 -2.23 -23.23
N PRO A 159 -22.57 -1.05 -23.75
CA PRO A 159 -21.22 -0.85 -24.26
C PRO A 159 -20.12 -0.99 -23.17
N ALA A 160 -20.41 -0.64 -21.92
CA ALA A 160 -19.48 -0.82 -20.81
C ALA A 160 -19.38 -2.29 -20.37
N MET A 161 -20.47 -3.06 -20.46
CA MET A 161 -20.45 -4.49 -20.10
C MET A 161 -19.47 -5.33 -20.92
N ALA A 162 -19.20 -4.96 -22.18
CA ALA A 162 -18.21 -5.64 -23.01
C ALA A 162 -16.78 -5.56 -22.43
N ARG A 163 -16.48 -4.59 -21.56
CA ARG A 163 -15.18 -4.46 -20.89
C ARG A 163 -15.06 -5.35 -19.66
N PHE A 164 -16.16 -5.76 -19.03
CA PHE A 164 -16.16 -6.60 -17.83
C PHE A 164 -15.86 -8.06 -18.14
N THR A 165 -14.69 -8.31 -18.71
CA THR A 165 -14.15 -9.67 -18.84
C THR A 165 -13.88 -10.24 -17.44
N HIS A 166 -13.91 -11.57 -17.33
CA HIS A 166 -13.54 -12.26 -16.08
C HIS A 166 -12.17 -11.80 -15.54
N TRP A 167 -11.24 -11.51 -16.45
CA TRP A 167 -9.92 -10.97 -16.13
C TRP A 167 -9.96 -9.57 -15.54
N LEU A 168 -10.70 -8.64 -16.16
CA LEU A 168 -10.82 -7.29 -15.63
C LEU A 168 -11.46 -7.31 -14.23
N ILE A 169 -12.50 -8.12 -14.06
CA ILE A 169 -13.18 -8.29 -12.77
C ILE A 169 -12.21 -8.80 -11.70
N ALA A 170 -11.47 -9.88 -11.99
CA ALA A 170 -10.52 -10.46 -11.03
C ALA A 170 -9.43 -9.46 -10.59
N ASN A 171 -8.83 -8.73 -11.55
CA ASN A 171 -7.80 -7.74 -11.22
C ASN A 171 -8.39 -6.51 -10.52
N THR A 172 -9.62 -6.12 -10.85
CA THR A 172 -10.33 -5.05 -10.13
C THR A 172 -10.55 -5.47 -8.69
N LEU A 173 -11.04 -6.68 -8.43
CA LEU A 173 -11.23 -7.21 -7.07
C LEU A 173 -9.91 -7.24 -6.28
N LEU A 174 -8.81 -7.67 -6.89
CA LEU A 174 -7.48 -7.62 -6.29
C LEU A 174 -7.10 -6.18 -5.92
N ASN A 175 -7.33 -5.23 -6.83
CA ASN A 175 -7.05 -3.83 -6.56
C ASN A 175 -7.93 -3.24 -5.45
N LEU A 176 -9.21 -3.65 -5.34
CA LEU A 176 -10.10 -3.26 -4.24
C LEU A 176 -9.60 -3.80 -2.89
N ILE A 177 -9.12 -5.05 -2.86
CA ILE A 177 -8.48 -5.63 -1.67
C ILE A 177 -7.27 -4.78 -1.28
N MET A 178 -6.40 -4.43 -2.23
CA MET A 178 -5.24 -3.57 -1.97
C MET A 178 -5.63 -2.18 -1.44
N PHE A 179 -6.66 -1.54 -2.00
CA PHE A 179 -7.18 -0.27 -1.47
C PHE A 179 -7.69 -0.39 -0.03
N SER A 180 -8.35 -1.51 0.29
CA SER A 180 -8.79 -1.77 1.67
C SER A 180 -7.61 -1.95 2.63
N CYS A 181 -6.54 -2.61 2.19
CA CYS A 181 -5.29 -2.71 2.94
C CYS A 181 -4.64 -1.34 3.14
N LEU A 182 -4.63 -0.46 2.13
CA LEU A 182 -4.15 0.91 2.27
C LEU A 182 -4.94 1.70 3.32
N ALA A 183 -6.27 1.61 3.30
CA ALA A 183 -7.11 2.24 4.32
C ALA A 183 -6.79 1.70 5.72
N GLN A 184 -6.59 0.39 5.84
CA GLN A 184 -6.15 -0.25 7.08
C GLN A 184 -4.79 0.29 7.56
N TYR A 185 -3.76 0.33 6.72
CA TYR A 185 -2.44 0.82 7.11
C TYR A 185 -2.44 2.30 7.46
N VAL A 186 -3.21 3.12 6.73
CA VAL A 186 -3.40 4.54 7.05
C VAL A 186 -4.09 4.69 8.41
N ALA A 187 -5.12 3.89 8.70
CA ALA A 187 -5.79 3.91 9.99
C ALA A 187 -4.86 3.49 11.14
N GLN A 188 -4.03 2.47 10.93
CA GLN A 188 -3.03 1.99 11.87
C GLN A 188 -1.99 3.08 12.19
N LEU A 189 -1.38 3.67 11.16
CA LEU A 189 -0.44 4.78 11.31
C LEU A 189 -1.10 6.04 11.90
N ALA A 190 -2.40 6.24 11.64
CA ALA A 190 -3.17 7.32 12.24
C ALA A 190 -3.41 7.14 13.73
N ALA A 191 -3.64 5.91 14.17
CA ALA A 191 -3.74 5.59 15.59
C ALA A 191 -2.39 5.80 16.29
N TYR A 192 -1.28 5.29 15.72
CA TYR A 192 0.07 5.51 16.28
C TYR A 192 0.43 6.99 16.41
N TRP A 193 0.12 7.80 15.40
CA TRP A 193 0.38 9.24 15.45
C TRP A 193 -0.48 9.98 16.50
N ARG A 194 -1.73 9.54 16.72
CA ARG A 194 -2.58 10.12 17.78
C ARG A 194 -2.03 9.77 19.16
N ASP A 195 -1.69 8.51 19.38
CA ASP A 195 -1.13 8.01 20.64
C ASP A 195 0.16 8.75 21.03
N ALA A 196 1.07 8.93 20.07
CA ALA A 196 2.30 9.70 20.27
C ALA A 196 2.05 11.18 20.65
N ARG A 197 0.96 11.78 20.14
CA ARG A 197 0.59 13.16 20.49
C ARG A 197 0.03 13.27 21.90
N ASP A 198 -0.79 12.31 22.30
CA ASP A 198 -1.41 12.31 23.62
C ASP A 198 -0.39 12.06 24.72
N LEU A 199 0.59 11.18 24.48
CA LEU A 199 1.74 10.99 25.38
C LEU A 199 2.57 12.28 25.55
N GLY A 200 2.83 13.01 24.46
CA GLY A 200 3.54 14.30 24.52
C GLY A 200 2.81 15.33 25.38
N ARG A 201 1.49 15.47 25.20
CA ARG A 201 0.67 16.38 26.01
C ARG A 201 0.68 16.04 27.50
N GLN A 202 0.65 14.76 27.84
CA GLN A 202 0.71 14.31 29.25
C GLN A 202 2.09 14.60 29.88
N ALA A 203 3.16 14.46 29.12
CA ALA A 203 4.51 14.80 29.58
C ALA A 203 4.64 16.31 29.87
N ASP A 204 4.12 17.16 28.98
CA ASP A 204 4.12 18.62 29.15
C ASP A 204 3.30 19.03 30.39
N GLN A 205 2.15 18.38 30.63
CA GLN A 205 1.33 18.64 31.82
C GLN A 205 2.03 18.24 33.12
N ARG A 206 2.79 17.14 33.12
CA ARG A 206 3.57 16.70 34.30
C ARG A 206 4.77 17.59 34.59
N ALA A 207 5.37 18.19 33.56
CA ALA A 207 6.50 19.10 33.72
C ALA A 207 6.07 20.51 34.22
N ALA A 208 4.79 20.82 34.16
CA ALA A 208 4.22 22.11 34.58
C ALA A 208 3.75 22.13 36.06
N VAL A 209 3.86 21.01 36.78
CA VAL A 209 3.52 20.85 38.21
C VAL A 209 4.81 20.75 39.02
#